data_AF-I1CGN2-F1
#
_entry.id   AF-I1CGN2-F1
#
_cell.length_a   1.000
_cell.length_b   1.000
_cell.length_c   1.000
_cell.angle_alpha   90.00
_cell.angle_beta   90.00
_cell.angle_gamma   90.00
#
_symmetry.space_group_name_H-M   'P 1'
#
loop_
_entity.id
_entity.type
_entity.pdbx_description
1 polymer ?
#
loop_
_entity_poly.entity_id
_entity_poly.type
_entity_poly.pdbx_seq_one_letter_code
_entity_poly.pdbx_strand_id
1 'polypeptide(L)'
;MEDDFPVCGPHAWHEIEKVIYKAQKNVPHHCGIFVGTGGSGLFLKPEVARLVSRLLLHYVDRPPDIIIQQCLLGELPECSTCSDSLVTSKTLLMYHIGYNTSTSEDRTYKKNEFQCGWRHPFNGDPNVITL
;
A
#
# COMPACT_ATOMS: atom_id res chain seq x y z
N MET A 1 8.96 3.87 -3.01
CA MET A 1 8.83 3.12 -4.27
C MET A 1 9.93 2.09 -4.28
N GLU A 2 9.59 0.84 -4.56
CA GLU A 2 10.54 -0.27 -4.60
C GLU A 2 10.97 -0.53 -6.05
N ASP A 3 12.23 -0.91 -6.26
CA ASP A 3 12.84 -1.04 -7.59
C ASP A 3 12.23 -2.20 -8.40
N ASP A 4 11.72 -3.23 -7.72
CA ASP A 4 11.07 -4.39 -8.34
C ASP A 4 9.56 -4.19 -8.61
N PHE A 5 9.08 -2.95 -8.46
CA PHE A 5 7.69 -2.57 -8.73
C PHE A 5 7.59 -1.38 -9.69
N PRO A 6 7.90 -1.58 -10.97
CA PRO A 6 7.71 -0.54 -11.99
C PRO A 6 6.27 -0.04 -12.08
N VAL A 7 6.14 1.27 -12.37
CA VAL A 7 4.87 1.94 -12.65
C VAL A 7 4.28 1.44 -13.97
N CYS A 8 2.95 1.28 -14.02
CA CYS A 8 2.21 0.72 -15.14
C CYS A 8 2.14 1.61 -16.38
N GLY A 9 3.25 1.70 -17.11
CA GLY A 9 3.35 2.47 -18.35
C GLY A 9 3.24 3.99 -18.13
N PRO A 10 3.20 4.78 -19.21
CA PRO A 10 3.36 6.24 -19.14
C PRO A 10 2.17 6.96 -18.49
N HIS A 11 0.97 6.37 -18.51
CA HIS A 11 -0.23 7.01 -17.95
C HIS A 11 -0.43 6.74 -16.45
N ALA A 12 0.11 5.63 -15.92
CA ALA A 12 -0.13 5.27 -14.53
C ALA A 12 0.46 6.28 -13.55
N TRP A 13 1.57 6.95 -13.90
CA TRP A 13 2.11 8.03 -13.06
C TRP A 13 1.07 9.14 -12.84
N HIS A 14 0.39 9.56 -13.90
CA HIS A 14 -0.64 10.58 -13.80
C HIS A 14 -1.87 10.09 -13.02
N GLU A 15 -2.19 8.80 -13.09
CA GLU A 15 -3.25 8.21 -12.24
C GLU A 15 -2.84 8.19 -10.75
N ILE A 16 -1.57 7.92 -10.43
CA ILE A 16 -1.04 8.02 -9.07
C ILE A 16 -1.23 9.45 -8.54
N GLU A 17 -0.84 10.46 -9.34
CA GLU A 17 -1.03 11.88 -8.99
C GLU A 17 -2.51 12.22 -8.75
N LYS A 18 -3.42 11.72 -9.58
CA LYS A 18 -4.87 11.90 -9.41
C LYS A 18 -5.39 11.26 -8.12
N VAL A 19 -4.94 10.05 -7.79
CA VAL A 19 -5.33 9.38 -6.54
C VAL A 19 -4.83 10.19 -5.34
N ILE A 20 -3.58 10.65 -5.36
CA ILE A 20 -3.02 11.52 -4.32
C ILE A 20 -3.83 12.81 -4.17
N TYR A 21 -4.13 13.48 -5.28
CA TYR A 21 -4.92 14.70 -5.26
C TYR A 21 -6.33 14.48 -4.69
N LYS A 22 -7.03 13.43 -5.15
CA LYS A 22 -8.37 13.10 -4.65
C LYS A 22 -8.34 12.70 -3.19
N ALA A 23 -7.34 11.94 -2.75
CA ALA A 23 -7.16 11.55 -1.35
C ALA A 23 -7.03 12.79 -0.46
N GLN A 24 -6.15 13.73 -0.84
CA GLN A 24 -5.96 14.96 -0.08
C GLN A 24 -7.21 15.84 -0.04
N LYS A 25 -8.02 15.84 -1.11
CA LYS A 25 -9.24 16.65 -1.20
C LYS A 25 -10.44 16.04 -0.45
N ASN A 26 -10.64 14.73 -0.57
CA ASN A 26 -11.84 14.05 -0.11
C ASN A 26 -11.65 13.34 1.24
N VAL A 27 -10.40 12.99 1.57
CA VAL A 27 -10.02 12.24 2.78
C VAL A 27 -8.80 12.91 3.43
N PRO A 28 -8.85 14.19 3.83
CA PRO A 28 -7.67 14.96 4.24
C PRO A 28 -6.89 14.37 5.43
N HIS A 29 -7.53 13.50 6.22
CA HIS A 29 -6.96 12.80 7.37
C HIS A 29 -6.56 11.34 7.06
N HIS A 30 -6.47 10.93 5.79
CA HIS A 30 -6.00 9.60 5.41
C HIS A 30 -4.60 9.31 5.99
N CYS A 31 -4.37 8.11 6.52
CA CYS A 31 -3.02 7.77 7.01
C CYS A 31 -2.03 7.44 5.89
N GLY A 32 -2.55 7.03 4.72
CA GLY A 32 -1.70 6.72 3.58
C GLY A 32 -2.50 6.45 2.33
N ILE A 33 -1.77 6.30 1.23
CA ILE A 33 -2.30 5.90 -0.07
C ILE A 33 -1.51 4.67 -0.53
N PHE A 34 -2.21 3.67 -1.03
CA PHE A 34 -1.62 2.43 -1.53
C PHE A 34 -2.14 2.13 -2.93
N VAL A 35 -1.25 2.18 -3.92
CA VAL A 35 -1.60 2.01 -5.35
C VAL A 35 -0.94 0.78 -6.00
N GLY A 36 -0.12 0.07 -5.23
CA GLY A 36 0.66 -1.09 -5.66
C GLY A 36 0.28 -2.33 -4.87
N THR A 37 1.27 -3.19 -4.63
CA THR A 37 1.15 -4.40 -3.81
C THR A 37 2.43 -4.64 -3.02
N GLY A 38 2.38 -5.51 -2.01
CA GLY A 38 3.55 -5.73 -1.14
C GLY A 38 3.96 -4.43 -0.44
N GLY A 39 5.27 -4.12 -0.41
CA GLY A 39 5.79 -2.87 0.16
C GLY A 39 5.84 -1.68 -0.83
N SER A 40 5.38 -1.86 -2.07
CA SER A 40 5.47 -0.84 -3.12
C SER A 40 4.28 0.11 -3.18
N GLY A 41 4.43 1.25 -3.86
CA GLY A 41 3.29 2.17 -4.10
C GLY A 41 2.62 2.73 -2.85
N LEU A 42 3.34 2.77 -1.73
CA LEU A 42 2.90 3.36 -0.47
C LEU A 42 3.33 4.82 -0.39
N PHE A 43 2.37 5.69 -0.09
CA PHE A 43 2.58 7.11 0.20
C PHE A 43 2.04 7.43 1.58
N LEU A 44 2.90 7.91 2.48
CA LEU A 44 2.56 8.18 3.87
C LEU A 44 2.63 9.67 4.17
N LYS A 45 1.76 10.15 5.05
CA LYS A 45 1.95 11.48 5.65
C LYS A 45 3.16 11.46 6.61
N PRO A 46 3.88 12.58 6.78
CA PRO A 46 5.11 12.60 7.59
C PRO A 46 4.93 12.09 9.02
N GLU A 47 3.82 12.40 9.67
CA GLU A 47 3.47 11.95 11.02
C GLU A 47 3.28 10.42 11.09
N VAL A 48 2.62 9.84 10.08
CA VAL A 48 2.42 8.38 9.98
C VAL A 48 3.75 7.69 9.67
N ALA A 49 4.57 8.25 8.79
CA ALA A 49 5.91 7.71 8.49
C ALA A 49 6.80 7.65 9.75
N ARG A 50 6.74 8.68 10.62
CA ARG A 50 7.47 8.68 11.91
C ARG A 50 6.91 7.68 12.91
N LEU A 51 5.60 7.47 12.91
CA LEU A 51 4.96 6.46 13.76
C LEU A 51 5.42 5.07 13.32
N VAL A 52 5.21 4.75 12.04
CA VAL A 52 5.56 3.48 11.42
C VAL A 52 7.04 3.15 11.60
N SER A 53 7.96 4.12 11.44
CA SER A 53 9.38 3.85 11.63
C SER A 53 9.74 3.39 13.05
N ARG A 54 9.03 3.87 14.08
CA ARG A 54 9.19 3.36 15.46
C ARG A 54 8.62 1.95 15.60
N LEU A 55 7.49 1.66 14.94
CA LEU A 55 6.85 0.34 14.98
C LEU A 55 7.73 -0.71 14.29
N LEU A 56 8.43 -0.36 13.20
CA LEU A 56 9.40 -1.24 12.54
C LEU A 56 10.56 -1.66 13.46
N LEU A 57 10.93 -0.80 14.41
CA LEU A 57 11.96 -1.11 15.42
C LEU A 57 11.38 -1.88 16.62
N HIS A 58 10.06 -1.88 16.79
CA HIS A 58 9.38 -2.57 17.89
C HIS A 58 8.96 -3.99 17.50
N TYR A 59 8.34 -4.16 16.33
CA TYR A 59 7.84 -5.43 15.82
C TYR A 59 8.87 -6.15 14.93
N VAL A 60 10.08 -6.37 15.45
CA VAL A 60 11.22 -6.89 14.66
C VAL A 60 11.03 -8.29 14.09
N ASP A 61 10.11 -9.09 14.65
CA ASP A 61 9.83 -10.46 14.22
C ASP A 61 8.82 -10.54 13.06
N ARG A 62 8.37 -9.40 12.52
CA ARG A 62 7.40 -9.35 11.42
C ARG A 62 8.01 -8.68 10.18
N PRO A 63 7.59 -9.08 8.96
CA PRO A 63 7.97 -8.37 7.75
C PRO A 63 7.61 -6.88 7.80
N PRO A 64 8.51 -5.96 7.39
CA PRO A 64 8.26 -4.53 7.45
C PRO A 64 7.01 -4.06 6.72
N ASP A 65 6.75 -4.59 5.53
CA ASP A 65 5.58 -4.29 4.71
C ASP A 65 4.28 -4.66 5.42
N ILE A 66 4.24 -5.81 6.10
CA ILE A 66 3.09 -6.22 6.93
C ILE A 66 2.87 -5.23 8.07
N ILE A 67 3.92 -4.81 8.79
CA ILE A 67 3.78 -3.84 9.89
C ILE A 67 3.23 -2.51 9.36
N ILE A 68 3.74 -2.03 8.22
CA ILE A 68 3.27 -0.79 7.58
C ILE A 68 1.80 -0.91 7.19
N GLN A 69 1.41 -2.01 6.53
CA GLN A 69 0.04 -2.25 6.09
C GLN A 69 -0.93 -2.37 7.28
N GLN A 70 -0.58 -3.14 8.31
CA GLN A 70 -1.39 -3.26 9.54
C GLN A 70 -1.57 -1.91 10.24
N CYS A 71 -0.51 -1.10 10.30
CA CYS A 71 -0.62 0.26 10.85
C CYS A 71 -1.58 1.12 10.01
N LEU A 72 -1.46 1.09 8.68
CA LEU A 72 -2.32 1.84 7.78
C LEU A 72 -3.79 1.43 7.84
N LEU A 73 -4.06 0.16 8.12
CA LEU A 73 -5.41 -0.38 8.36
C LEU A 73 -5.92 -0.09 9.79
N GLY A 74 -5.05 0.42 10.68
CA GLY A 74 -5.38 0.65 12.09
C GLY A 74 -5.50 -0.63 12.93
N GLU A 75 -4.91 -1.73 12.47
CA GLU A 75 -4.91 -3.02 13.19
C GLU A 75 -3.91 -3.06 14.35
N LEU A 76 -2.91 -2.17 14.33
CA LEU A 76 -1.98 -2.00 15.45
C LEU A 76 -2.55 -1.00 16.47
N PRO A 77 -2.46 -1.28 17.79
CA PRO A 77 -2.98 -0.39 18.83
C PRO A 77 -2.51 1.07 18.70
N GLU A 78 -1.25 1.26 18.31
CA GLU A 78 -0.61 2.57 18.12
C GLU A 78 -1.13 3.31 16.88
N CYS A 79 -1.82 2.63 15.98
CA CYS A 79 -2.31 3.16 14.71
C CYS A 79 -3.84 3.21 14.62
N SER A 80 -4.56 3.11 15.74
CA SER A 80 -6.03 3.18 15.77
C SER A 80 -6.61 4.45 15.11
N THR A 81 -5.86 5.54 15.04
CA THR A 81 -6.26 6.76 14.30
C THR A 81 -6.31 6.57 12.79
N CYS A 82 -5.75 5.48 12.27
CA CYS A 82 -5.69 5.16 10.86
C CYS A 82 -6.84 4.25 10.38
N SER A 83 -7.68 3.76 11.30
CA SER A 83 -8.86 2.98 10.94
C SER A 83 -9.72 3.74 9.94
N ASP A 84 -10.22 3.02 8.93
CA ASP A 84 -11.10 3.53 7.87
C ASP A 84 -10.52 4.71 7.07
N SER A 85 -9.20 4.87 7.07
CA SER A 85 -8.53 6.04 6.49
C SER A 85 -7.60 5.70 5.31
N LEU A 86 -7.25 4.43 5.12
CA LEU A 86 -6.37 4.03 4.03
C LEU A 86 -7.06 4.28 2.68
N VAL A 87 -6.37 4.98 1.78
CA VAL A 87 -6.85 5.20 0.42
C VAL A 87 -6.16 4.25 -0.55
N THR A 88 -6.91 3.66 -1.48
CA THR A 88 -6.36 2.83 -2.55
C THR A 88 -6.80 3.29 -3.93
N SER A 89 -6.04 2.91 -4.95
CA SER A 89 -6.53 2.95 -6.33
C SER A 89 -7.47 1.77 -6.61
N LYS A 90 -8.36 1.91 -7.60
CA LYS A 90 -9.25 0.80 -8.03
C LYS A 90 -8.48 -0.41 -8.57
N THR A 91 -7.40 -0.13 -9.29
CA THR A 91 -6.52 -1.12 -9.92
C THR A 91 -5.07 -0.86 -9.55
N LEU A 92 -4.23 -1.88 -9.67
CA LEU A 92 -2.79 -1.75 -9.49
C LEU A 92 -2.20 -0.81 -10.54
N LEU A 93 -1.48 0.21 -10.05
CA LEU A 93 -0.75 1.19 -10.85
C LEU A 93 0.76 0.90 -10.88
N MET A 94 1.19 -0.14 -10.17
CA MET A 94 2.54 -0.69 -10.18
C MET A 94 2.41 -2.22 -10.29
N TYR A 95 3.36 -2.87 -10.96
CA TYR A 95 3.35 -4.33 -11.13
C TYR A 95 4.63 -4.94 -10.61
N HIS A 96 4.55 -6.20 -10.16
CA HIS A 96 5.70 -6.91 -9.61
C HIS A 96 6.50 -7.62 -10.71
N ILE A 97 7.81 -7.39 -10.79
CA ILE A 97 8.70 -8.14 -11.70
C ILE A 97 9.24 -9.45 -11.07
N GLY A 98 9.33 -9.49 -9.73
CA GLY A 98 9.84 -10.62 -8.95
C GLY A 98 8.84 -11.76 -8.83
N TYR A 99 8.47 -12.41 -9.93
CA TYR A 99 7.67 -13.64 -9.84
C TYR A 99 8.51 -14.75 -9.17
N ASN A 100 7.92 -15.50 -8.24
CA ASN A 100 8.49 -16.62 -7.46
C ASN A 100 9.24 -16.34 -6.12
N THR A 101 9.63 -15.11 -5.81
CA THR A 101 10.37 -14.81 -4.56
C THR A 101 9.44 -14.12 -3.57
N SER A 102 9.07 -14.80 -2.49
CA SER A 102 8.41 -14.20 -1.34
C SER A 102 9.33 -14.27 -0.12
N THR A 103 9.23 -13.29 0.76
CA THR A 103 9.80 -13.37 2.11
C THR A 103 9.01 -14.31 3.02
N SER A 104 7.83 -14.77 2.59
CA SER A 104 7.00 -15.76 3.29
C SER A 104 7.25 -17.15 2.72
N GLU A 105 7.57 -18.12 3.57
CA GLU A 105 7.89 -19.50 3.14
C GLU A 105 6.69 -20.24 2.52
N ASP A 106 5.46 -19.79 2.82
CA ASP A 106 4.20 -20.39 2.40
C ASP A 106 3.60 -19.77 1.13
N ARG A 107 4.18 -18.69 0.60
CA ARG A 107 3.60 -17.95 -0.54
C ARG A 107 4.51 -17.96 -1.75
N THR A 108 3.97 -18.46 -2.87
CA THR A 108 4.60 -18.36 -4.18
C THR A 108 3.67 -17.63 -5.13
N TYR A 109 4.20 -16.59 -5.77
CA TYR A 109 3.43 -15.78 -6.71
C TYR A 109 3.72 -16.18 -8.14
N LYS A 110 2.66 -16.37 -8.93
CA LYS A 110 2.78 -16.67 -10.36
C LYS A 110 3.17 -15.41 -11.12
N LYS A 111 3.82 -15.61 -12.28
CA LYS A 111 4.27 -14.52 -13.15
C LYS A 111 3.16 -13.56 -13.60
N ASN A 112 1.92 -14.02 -13.62
CA ASN A 112 0.76 -13.24 -14.03
C ASN A 112 -0.01 -12.61 -12.86
N GLU A 113 0.42 -12.80 -11.61
CA GLU A 113 -0.24 -12.20 -10.43
C GLU A 113 0.28 -10.79 -10.16
N PHE A 114 -0.58 -9.94 -9.59
CA PHE A 114 -0.27 -8.55 -9.22
C PHE A 114 0.28 -7.71 -10.38
N GLN A 115 -0.31 -7.89 -11.55
CA GLN A 115 0.07 -7.19 -12.77
C GLN A 115 -0.77 -5.92 -12.98
N CYS A 116 -0.32 -5.06 -13.88
CA CYS A 116 -1.03 -3.84 -14.23
C CYS A 116 -2.50 -4.10 -14.59
N GLY A 117 -3.40 -3.26 -14.08
CA GLY A 117 -4.84 -3.35 -14.34
C GLY A 117 -5.59 -4.39 -13.51
N TRP A 118 -4.88 -5.22 -12.72
CA TRP A 118 -5.53 -6.06 -11.72
C TRP A 118 -6.26 -5.19 -10.69
N ARG A 119 -7.35 -5.71 -10.12
CA ARG A 119 -8.02 -5.05 -9.00
C ARG A 119 -7.05 -4.96 -7.82
N HIS A 120 -7.04 -3.81 -7.14
CA HIS A 120 -6.27 -3.67 -5.92
C HIS A 120 -6.75 -4.72 -4.88
N PRO A 121 -5.86 -5.41 -4.14
CA PRO A 121 -6.25 -6.47 -3.21
C PRO A 121 -7.28 -6.03 -2.14
N PHE A 122 -7.22 -4.78 -1.70
CA PHE A 122 -8.19 -4.19 -0.77
C PHE A 122 -9.48 -3.68 -1.43
N ASN A 123 -9.69 -3.90 -2.73
CA ASN A 123 -10.91 -3.48 -3.40
C ASN A 123 -12.10 -4.30 -2.87
N GLY A 124 -13.07 -3.61 -2.24
CA GLY A 124 -14.22 -4.22 -1.58
C GLY A 124 -14.07 -4.39 -0.06
N ASP A 125 -12.91 -4.05 0.50
CA ASP A 125 -12.74 -3.94 1.95
C ASP A 125 -13.50 -2.70 2.46
N PRO A 126 -14.46 -2.85 3.39
CA PRO A 126 -15.24 -1.73 3.92
C PRO A 126 -14.40 -0.71 4.71
N ASN A 127 -13.21 -1.11 5.17
CA ASN A 127 -12.32 -0.28 5.98
C ASN A 127 -11.30 0.50 5.11
N VAL A 128 -11.44 0.45 3.79
CA VAL A 128 -10.53 1.08 2.83
C VAL A 128 -11.30 1.94 1.84
N ILE A 129 -10.78 3.13 1.55
CA ILE A 129 -11.40 4.10 0.64
C ILE A 129 -10.77 3.97 -0.75
N THR A 130 -11.52 3.44 -1.72
CA THR A 130 -11.03 3.26 -3.10
C THR A 130 -11.40 4.45 -4.01
N LEU A 131 -10.41 5.09 -4.67
CA LEU A 131 -10.57 6.31 -5.50
C LEU A 131 -10.20 6.18 -6.98
#